data_AF-A0A1T4V535-F1
#
_entry.id   AF-A0A1T4V535-F1
#
_cell.length_a   1.000
_cell.length_b   1.000
_cell.length_c   1.000
_cell.angle_alpha   90.00
_cell.angle_beta   90.00
_cell.angle_gamma   90.00
#
_symmetry.space_group_name_H-M   'P 1'
#
loop_
_entity.id
_entity.type
_entity.pdbx_description
1 polymer ?
#
loop_
_entity_poly.entity_id
_entity_poly.type
_entity_poly.pdbx_seq_one_letter_code
_entity_poly.pdbx_strand_id
1 'polypeptide(L)'
;MEERNTYKIYEGGNIGEVQIADDVVASIAGLAATEVKGVISLAGGVTAELISKLGMKKLSKGVKVVVEESNVTVSVAINVEFGSNIPEVSAKVQEKVKTTVENMTGLSVIGVNVKVLGIGEE
;
A
#
# COMPACT_ATOMS: atom_id res chain seq x y z
N MET A 1 -0.51 -1.41 23.14
CA MET A 1 -0.41 -0.17 22.34
C MET A 1 0.54 -0.54 21.22
N GLU A 2 0.05 -0.75 19.99
CA GLU A 2 0.96 -1.03 18.85
C GLU A 2 1.87 0.19 18.69
N GLU A 3 3.18 -0.01 18.79
CA GLU A 3 4.16 1.02 18.46
C GLU A 3 4.00 1.34 16.98
N ARG A 4 3.55 2.57 16.68
CA ARG A 4 3.51 3.08 15.32
C ARG A 4 4.90 3.58 14.99
N ASN A 5 5.54 2.97 13.99
CA ASN A 5 6.85 3.45 13.55
C ASN A 5 6.65 4.66 12.65
N THR A 6 7.35 5.74 12.96
CA THR A 6 7.36 6.96 12.15
C THR A 6 8.73 7.15 11.50
N TYR A 7 8.72 7.65 10.27
CA TYR A 7 9.92 7.79 9.44
C TYR A 7 10.07 9.24 9.02
N LYS A 8 11.26 9.80 9.24
CA LYS A 8 11.57 11.18 8.91
C LYS A 8 11.83 11.29 7.41
N ILE A 9 11.01 12.09 6.72
CA ILE A 9 11.14 12.31 5.26
C ILE A 9 11.72 13.68 4.92
N TYR A 10 11.75 14.59 5.90
CA TYR A 10 12.29 15.93 5.73
C TYR A 10 12.80 16.51 7.06
N GLU A 11 13.97 17.15 7.01
CA GLU A 11 14.57 17.88 8.13
C GLU A 11 14.86 19.33 7.71
N GLY A 12 14.04 20.26 8.17
CA GLY A 12 14.13 21.68 7.83
C GLY A 12 15.01 22.49 8.78
N GLY A 13 15.86 21.86 9.61
CA GLY A 13 16.59 22.58 10.66
C GLY A 13 15.64 23.33 11.61
N ASN A 14 15.69 24.68 11.63
CA ASN A 14 14.83 25.53 12.46
C ASN A 14 13.34 25.54 12.07
N ILE A 15 12.96 24.97 10.93
CA ILE A 15 11.57 24.96 10.44
C ILE A 15 10.80 23.71 10.91
N GLY A 16 11.50 22.73 11.52
CA GLY A 16 10.93 21.49 12.04
C GLY A 16 11.23 20.27 11.18
N GLU A 17 10.56 19.16 11.49
CA GLU A 17 10.67 17.88 10.80
C GLU A 17 9.30 17.35 10.37
N VAL A 18 9.30 16.58 9.27
CA VAL A 18 8.11 15.87 8.79
C VAL A 18 8.35 14.38 8.95
N GLN A 19 7.45 13.72 9.67
CA GLN A 19 7.48 12.28 9.85
C GLN A 19 6.20 11.64 9.30
N ILE A 20 6.34 10.47 8.68
CA ILE A 20 5.23 9.66 8.16
C ILE A 20 5.19 8.34 8.91
N ALA A 21 4.01 7.95 9.40
CA ALA A 21 3.82 6.64 10.02
C ALA A 21 3.74 5.52 8.96
N ASP A 22 4.21 4.33 9.32
CA ASP A 22 4.01 3.09 8.56
C ASP A 22 2.54 2.89 8.10
N ASP A 23 1.58 3.14 8.98
CA ASP A 23 0.14 3.04 8.72
C ASP A 23 -0.31 3.96 7.56
N VAL A 24 0.32 5.12 7.41
CA VAL A 24 0.02 6.08 6.33
C VAL A 24 0.56 5.54 5.01
N VAL A 25 1.78 5.01 4.99
CA VAL A 25 2.36 4.37 3.80
C VAL A 25 1.53 3.15 3.37
N ALA A 26 1.09 2.34 4.33
CA ALA A 26 0.21 1.20 4.08
C ALA A 26 -1.14 1.62 3.48
N SER A 27 -1.69 2.75 3.94
CA SER A 27 -2.93 3.31 3.40
C SER A 27 -2.79 3.79 1.96
N ILE A 28 -1.70 4.49 1.66
CA ILE A 28 -1.38 4.94 0.30
C ILE A 28 -1.22 3.73 -0.64
N ALA A 29 -0.45 2.73 -0.22
CA ALA A 29 -0.24 1.51 -1.01
C ALA A 29 -1.53 0.71 -1.21
N GLY A 30 -2.38 0.60 -0.16
CA GLY A 30 -3.66 -0.10 -0.25
C GLY A 30 -4.62 0.56 -1.23
N LEU A 31 -4.77 1.89 -1.16
CA LEU A 31 -5.58 2.65 -2.10
C LEU A 31 -5.06 2.50 -3.53
N ALA A 32 -3.75 2.70 -3.73
CA ALA A 32 -3.11 2.55 -5.03
C ALA A 32 -3.33 1.16 -5.65
N ALA A 33 -3.25 0.10 -4.85
CA ALA A 33 -3.52 -1.26 -5.31
C ALA A 33 -4.99 -1.48 -5.69
N THR A 34 -5.95 -0.94 -4.93
CA THR A 34 -7.38 -1.05 -5.24
C THR A 34 -7.83 -0.22 -6.45
N GLU A 35 -7.05 0.77 -6.87
CA GLU A 35 -7.33 1.55 -8.09
C GLU A 35 -6.96 0.79 -9.38
N VAL A 36 -6.22 -0.31 -9.28
CA VAL A 36 -5.82 -1.09 -10.46
C VAL A 36 -6.99 -1.94 -10.94
N LYS A 37 -7.34 -1.75 -12.22
CA LYS A 37 -8.36 -2.56 -12.88
C LYS A 37 -8.01 -4.05 -12.81
N GLY A 38 -8.98 -4.86 -12.41
CA GLY A 38 -8.82 -6.30 -12.17
C GLY A 38 -8.50 -6.64 -10.72
N VAL A 39 -8.34 -5.66 -9.82
CA VAL A 39 -8.29 -5.88 -8.36
C VAL A 39 -9.68 -5.65 -7.78
N ILE A 40 -10.27 -6.69 -7.17
CA ILE A 40 -11.58 -6.60 -6.52
C ILE A 40 -11.44 -6.02 -5.11
N SER A 41 -10.51 -6.59 -4.34
CA SER A 41 -10.29 -6.21 -2.94
C SER A 41 -8.91 -6.64 -2.49
N LEU A 42 -8.45 -6.06 -1.39
CA LEU A 42 -7.31 -6.58 -0.64
C LEU A 42 -7.75 -7.71 0.30
N ALA A 43 -6.79 -8.41 0.89
CA ALA A 43 -7.06 -9.49 1.84
C ALA A 43 -8.00 -9.04 2.98
N GLY A 44 -8.95 -9.91 3.32
CA GLY A 44 -9.98 -9.62 4.32
C GLY A 44 -11.17 -8.81 3.77
N GLY A 45 -11.29 -8.66 2.45
CA GLY A 45 -12.41 -7.96 1.81
C GLY A 45 -12.30 -6.44 1.90
N VAL A 46 -11.08 -5.92 2.00
CA VAL A 46 -10.85 -4.47 2.12
C VAL A 46 -10.92 -3.84 0.72
N THR A 47 -11.88 -2.94 0.54
CA THR A 47 -12.08 -2.16 -0.71
C THR A 47 -11.64 -0.71 -0.51
N ALA A 48 -11.49 0.05 -1.61
CA ALA A 48 -11.18 1.48 -1.57
C ALA A 48 -12.18 2.28 -0.73
N GLU A 49 -13.47 1.93 -0.82
CA GLU A 49 -14.54 2.55 -0.04
C GLU A 49 -14.38 2.28 1.46
N LEU A 50 -13.97 1.06 1.83
CA LEU A 50 -13.70 0.72 3.22
C LEU A 50 -12.50 1.48 3.77
N ILE A 51 -11.44 1.64 2.98
CA ILE A 51 -10.23 2.38 3.36
C ILE A 51 -10.57 3.84 3.65
N SER A 52 -11.36 4.47 2.79
CA SER A 52 -11.77 5.87 2.94
C SER A 52 -12.75 6.12 4.09
N LYS A 53 -13.63 5.17 4.43
CA LYS A 53 -14.68 5.35 5.46
C LYS A 53 -14.31 4.89 6.86
N LEU A 54 -13.53 3.81 7.03
CA LEU A 54 -13.33 3.18 8.35
C LEU A 54 -12.02 3.56 9.05
N GLY A 55 -11.10 4.20 8.36
CA GLY A 55 -9.78 4.50 8.92
C GLY A 55 -8.95 3.25 9.23
N MET A 56 -7.68 3.52 9.56
CA MET A 56 -6.51 2.65 9.39
C MET A 56 -6.51 1.28 10.11
N LYS A 57 -7.43 1.01 11.05
CA LYS A 57 -7.36 -0.18 11.93
C LYS A 57 -7.57 -1.54 11.25
N LYS A 58 -8.14 -1.58 10.04
CA LYS A 58 -8.35 -2.84 9.28
C LYS A 58 -7.50 -3.00 8.02
N LEU A 59 -6.70 -2.00 7.65
CA LEU A 59 -5.79 -2.12 6.49
C LEU A 59 -4.63 -3.09 6.71
N SER A 60 -4.26 -3.32 7.97
CA SER A 60 -3.15 -4.20 8.37
C SER A 60 -3.29 -5.65 7.91
N LYS A 61 -4.46 -6.08 7.43
CA LYS A 61 -4.66 -7.43 6.87
C LYS A 61 -4.29 -7.55 5.40
N GLY A 62 -4.40 -6.47 4.62
CA GLY A 62 -4.19 -6.48 3.16
C GLY A 62 -2.83 -5.97 2.71
N VAL A 63 -2.23 -5.07 3.49
CA VAL A 63 -0.95 -4.43 3.16
C VAL A 63 -0.02 -4.49 4.36
N LYS A 64 1.21 -4.95 4.12
CA LYS A 64 2.30 -4.86 5.07
C LYS A 64 3.39 -3.99 4.49
N VAL A 65 3.83 -3.01 5.26
CA VAL A 65 4.94 -2.13 4.89
C VAL A 65 6.07 -2.35 5.86
N VAL A 66 7.29 -2.42 5.31
CA VAL A 66 8.52 -2.38 6.08
C VAL A 66 9.33 -1.22 5.53
N VAL A 67 9.68 -0.28 6.40
CA VAL A 67 10.53 0.85 6.05
C VAL A 67 11.82 0.74 6.85
N GLU A 68 12.94 0.78 6.15
CA GLU A 68 14.29 0.77 6.69
C GLU A 68 14.99 2.04 6.21
N GLU A 69 15.26 2.96 7.14
CA GLU A 69 15.78 4.30 6.84
C GLU A 69 14.86 5.07 5.86
N SER A 70 15.23 5.09 4.58
CA SER A 70 14.48 5.71 3.48
C SER A 70 13.99 4.71 2.43
N ASN A 71 14.26 3.42 2.63
CA ASN A 71 13.89 2.34 1.73
C ASN A 71 12.61 1.66 2.20
N VAL A 72 11.70 1.39 1.28
CA VAL A 72 10.39 0.80 1.57
C VAL A 72 10.21 -0.49 0.79
N THR A 73 9.83 -1.55 1.50
CA THR A 73 9.28 -2.76 0.91
C THR A 73 7.79 -2.84 1.21
N VAL A 74 6.99 -2.98 0.16
CA VAL A 74 5.53 -3.13 0.28
C VAL A 74 5.15 -4.57 -0.06
N SER A 75 4.32 -5.19 0.78
CA SER A 75 3.69 -6.47 0.47
C SER A 75 2.18 -6.27 0.44
N VAL A 76 1.55 -6.59 -0.69
CA VAL A 76 0.11 -6.43 -0.90
C VAL A 76 -0.50 -7.78 -1.18
N ALA A 77 -1.58 -8.11 -0.48
CA ALA A 77 -2.38 -9.30 -0.74
C ALA A 77 -3.71 -8.91 -1.38
N ILE A 78 -3.97 -9.40 -2.59
CA ILE A 78 -5.11 -9.00 -3.44
C ILE A 78 -5.99 -10.19 -3.83
N ASN A 79 -7.26 -9.90 -4.08
CA ASN A 79 -8.20 -10.74 -4.81
C ASN A 79 -8.37 -10.16 -6.21
N VAL A 80 -8.29 -11.01 -7.22
CA VAL A 80 -8.30 -10.61 -8.64
C VAL A 80 -9.62 -10.97 -9.29
N GLU A 81 -10.06 -10.16 -10.23
CA GLU A 81 -11.26 -10.39 -11.03
C GLU A 81 -11.13 -11.62 -11.94
N PHE A 82 -12.18 -12.43 -12.00
CA PHE A 82 -12.26 -13.58 -12.90
C PHE A 82 -12.11 -13.13 -14.37
N GLY A 83 -11.30 -13.86 -15.13
CA GLY A 83 -10.99 -13.52 -16.52
C GLY A 83 -9.86 -12.49 -16.71
N SER A 84 -9.30 -11.93 -15.62
CA SER A 84 -8.13 -11.06 -15.69
C SER A 84 -6.81 -11.86 -15.85
N ASN A 85 -5.85 -11.27 -16.56
CA ASN A 85 -4.49 -11.80 -16.64
C ASN A 85 -3.74 -11.46 -15.34
N ILE A 86 -3.61 -12.46 -14.45
CA ILE A 86 -3.00 -12.27 -13.12
C ILE A 86 -1.59 -11.66 -13.18
N PRO A 87 -0.65 -12.16 -13.99
CA PRO A 87 0.66 -11.52 -14.17
C PRO A 87 0.58 -10.04 -14.57
N GLU A 88 -0.29 -9.71 -15.53
CA GLU A 88 -0.45 -8.34 -16.01
C GLU A 88 -1.05 -7.41 -14.92
N VAL A 89 -2.09 -7.87 -14.23
CA VAL A 89 -2.68 -7.12 -13.10
C VAL A 89 -1.66 -6.93 -12.00
N SER A 90 -0.90 -7.97 -11.66
CA SER A 90 0.14 -7.90 -10.62
C SER A 90 1.23 -6.90 -10.97
N ALA A 91 1.70 -6.88 -12.23
CA ALA A 91 2.68 -5.91 -12.71
C ALA A 91 2.15 -4.47 -12.60
N LYS A 92 0.88 -4.24 -12.98
CA LYS A 92 0.22 -2.94 -12.84
C LYS A 92 0.09 -2.52 -11.37
N VAL A 93 -0.23 -3.44 -10.47
CA VAL A 93 -0.25 -3.19 -9.02
C VAL A 93 1.15 -2.78 -8.53
N GLN A 94 2.20 -3.48 -8.94
CA GLN A 94 3.57 -3.15 -8.55
C GLN A 94 3.96 -1.74 -9.00
N GLU A 95 3.72 -1.41 -10.27
CA GLU A 95 4.04 -0.10 -10.83
C GLU A 95 3.25 1.03 -10.15
N LYS A 96 1.94 0.85 -9.99
CA LYS A 96 1.04 1.83 -9.40
C LYS A 96 1.38 2.08 -7.93
N VAL A 97 1.57 1.03 -7.13
CA VAL A 97 1.93 1.14 -5.72
C VAL A 97 3.28 1.82 -5.56
N LYS A 98 4.29 1.40 -6.34
CA LYS A 98 5.61 2.03 -6.31
C LYS A 98 5.52 3.53 -6.60
N THR A 99 4.94 3.89 -7.73
CA THR A 99 4.87 5.28 -8.20
C THR A 99 4.12 6.16 -7.21
N THR A 100 2.98 5.69 -6.69
CA THR A 100 2.18 6.48 -5.75
C THR A 100 2.89 6.67 -4.41
N VAL A 101 3.51 5.63 -3.85
CA VAL A 101 4.24 5.74 -2.58
C VAL A 101 5.45 6.67 -2.72
N GLU A 102 6.26 6.52 -3.75
CA GLU A 102 7.44 7.36 -3.99
C GLU A 102 7.03 8.84 -4.17
N ASN A 103 6.00 9.11 -4.99
CA ASN A 103 5.55 10.48 -5.26
C ASN A 103 4.93 11.17 -4.04
N MET A 104 4.21 10.44 -3.19
CA MET A 104 3.51 11.04 -2.05
C MET A 104 4.39 11.18 -0.81
N THR A 105 5.38 10.30 -0.63
CA THR A 105 6.16 10.22 0.61
C THR A 105 7.62 10.60 0.43
N GLY A 106 8.14 10.61 -0.81
CA GLY A 106 9.56 10.80 -1.09
C GLY A 106 10.46 9.63 -0.68
N LEU A 107 9.89 8.54 -0.16
CA LEU A 107 10.62 7.31 0.17
C LEU A 107 10.97 6.53 -1.10
N SER A 108 12.05 5.73 -1.07
CA SER A 108 12.44 4.89 -2.20
C SER A 108 11.85 3.50 -2.06
N VAL A 109 11.08 3.03 -3.05
CA VAL A 109 10.47 1.70 -3.01
C VAL A 109 11.40 0.69 -3.67
N ILE A 110 12.02 -0.15 -2.85
CA ILE A 110 12.95 -1.19 -3.30
C ILE A 110 12.23 -2.41 -3.88
N GLY A 111 10.99 -2.66 -3.46
CA GLY A 111 10.23 -3.80 -3.95
C GLY A 111 8.75 -3.76 -3.56
N VAL A 112 7.92 -4.27 -4.46
CA VAL A 112 6.49 -4.50 -4.23
C VAL A 112 6.19 -5.97 -4.47
N ASN A 113 5.86 -6.68 -3.39
CA ASN A 113 5.47 -8.09 -3.43
C ASN A 113 3.96 -8.21 -3.52
N VAL A 114 3.46 -8.86 -4.57
CA VAL A 114 2.03 -9.08 -4.76
C VAL A 114 1.70 -10.54 -4.49
N LYS A 115 0.78 -10.78 -3.54
CA LYS A 115 0.24 -12.10 -3.23
C LYS A 115 -1.21 -12.16 -3.68
N VAL A 116 -1.52 -13.05 -4.62
CA VAL A 116 -2.90 -13.30 -5.04
C VAL A 116 -3.51 -14.36 -4.12
N LEU A 117 -4.62 -14.02 -3.45
CA LEU A 117 -5.29 -14.92 -2.51
C LEU A 117 -6.44 -15.70 -3.15
N GLY A 118 -7.10 -15.11 -4.14
CA GLY A 118 -8.26 -15.70 -4.77
C GLY A 118 -8.66 -14.97 -6.04
N ILE A 119 -9.58 -15.60 -6.75
CA ILE A 119 -10.28 -15.06 -7.91
C ILE A 119 -11.77 -15.00 -7.60
N GLY A 120 -12.46 -13.97 -8.08
CA GLY A 120 -13.90 -13.80 -7.85
C GLY A 120 -14.56 -12.95 -8.92
N GLU A 121 -15.86 -12.81 -8.81
CA GLU A 121 -16.64 -11.81 -9.55
C GLU A 121 -16.83 -10.58 -8.64
N GLU A 122 -17.00 -9.39 -9.24
CA GLU A 122 -17.21 -8.12 -8.52
C GLU A 122 -18.48 -8.12 -7.66
#